data_AF-A0A5K7Z953-F1
#
_entry.id   AF-A0A5K7Z953-F1
#
_cell.length_a   1.000
_cell.length_b   1.000
_cell.length_c   1.000
_cell.angle_alpha   90.00
_cell.angle_beta   90.00
_cell.angle_gamma   90.00
#
_symmetry.space_group_name_H-M   'P 1'
#
loop_
_entity.id
_entity.type
_entity.pdbx_description
1 polymer ?
#
loop_
_entity_poly.entity_id
_entity_poly.type
_entity_poly.pdbx_seq_one_letter_code
_entity_poly.pdbx_strand_id
1 'polypeptide(L)' 'MQVYTYSEARQKLALVLEQAESAGKVLIRRKDGRTFVLTPLKKSENASPLNVSTIKVDVTTEEIVGFVRQGRER' A
#
# COMPACT_ATOMS: atom_id res chain seq x y z
N MET A 1 -9.85 -16.11 8.46
CA MET A 1 -9.62 -14.85 9.20
C MET A 1 -9.33 -15.21 10.65
N GLN A 2 -8.08 -15.10 11.07
CA GLN A 2 -7.66 -15.45 12.44
C GLN A 2 -7.95 -14.29 13.41
N VAL A 3 -8.37 -14.64 14.63
CA VAL A 3 -8.56 -13.69 15.74
C VAL A 3 -7.61 -14.08 16.86
N TYR A 4 -6.77 -13.14 17.30
CA TYR A 4 -5.90 -13.28 18.45
C TYR A 4 -6.34 -12.36 19.58
N THR A 5 -6.14 -12.77 20.82
CA THR A 5 -6.18 -11.84 21.95
C THR A 5 -4.92 -10.97 21.96
N TYR A 6 -5.00 -9.81 22.61
CA TYR A 6 -3.84 -8.94 22.80
C TYR A 6 -2.63 -9.67 23.43
N SER A 7 -2.89 -10.53 24.42
CA SER A 7 -1.83 -11.30 25.09
C SER A 7 -1.18 -12.32 24.16
N GLU A 8 -1.96 -13.04 23.36
CA GLU A 8 -1.43 -13.98 22.36
C GLU A 8 -0.64 -13.25 21.27
N ALA A 9 -1.18 -12.14 20.76
CA ALA A 9 -0.51 -11.34 19.74
C ALA A 9 0.83 -10.78 20.24
N ARG A 10 0.90 -10.39 21.52
CA ARG A 10 2.13 -9.93 22.17
C ARG A 10 3.17 -11.05 22.33
N GLN A 11 2.73 -12.26 22.71
CA GLN A 11 3.63 -13.39 22.91
C GLN A 11 4.14 -14.01 21.59
N LYS A 12 3.32 -13.96 20.54
CA LYS A 12 3.57 -14.65 19.26
C LYS A 12 3.57 -13.68 18.07
N LEU A 13 4.15 -12.48 18.25
CA LEU A 13 4.04 -11.41 17.26
C LEU A 13 4.59 -11.81 15.88
N ALA A 14 5.70 -12.55 15.82
CA ALA A 14 6.29 -13.01 14.56
C ALA A 14 5.30 -13.85 13.73
N LEU A 15 4.69 -14.87 14.37
CA LEU A 15 3.69 -15.73 13.72
C LEU A 15 2.45 -14.95 13.29
N VAL A 16 2.03 -13.97 14.10
CA VAL A 16 0.89 -13.10 13.78
C VAL A 16 1.17 -12.23 12.54
N LEU A 17 2.41 -11.76 12.37
CA LEU A 17 2.84 -11.00 11.19
C LEU A 17 2.89 -11.89 9.94
N GLU A 18 3.50 -13.07 10.01
CA GLU A 18 3.54 -14.04 8.91
C GLU A 18 2.12 -14.41 8.45
N GLN A 19 1.22 -14.56 9.41
CA GLN A 19 -0.16 -14.90 9.14
C GLN A 19 -0.95 -13.72 8.57
N ALA A 20 -0.65 -12.48 8.99
CA ALA A 20 -1.20 -11.29 8.38
C ALA A 20 -0.70 -11.13 6.93
N GLU A 21 0.56 -11.44 6.66
CA GLU A 21 1.11 -11.45 5.30
C GLU A 21 0.45 -12.51 4.42
N SER A 22 0.30 -13.73 4.92
CA SER A 22 -0.27 -14.86 4.17
C SER A 22 -1.80 -14.75 3.96
N ALA A 23 -2.54 -14.33 5.00
CA ALA A 23 -4.01 -14.24 4.96
C ALA A 23 -4.51 -12.84 4.53
N GLY A 24 -3.61 -11.86 4.41
CA GLY A 24 -3.91 -10.48 4.07
C GLY A 24 -4.55 -9.66 5.19
N LYS A 25 -4.98 -10.26 6.31
CA LYS A 25 -5.43 -9.56 7.53
C LYS A 25 -5.57 -10.50 8.72
N VAL A 26 -5.36 -9.96 9.92
CA VAL A 26 -5.57 -10.62 11.21
C VAL A 26 -6.30 -9.67 12.16
N LEU A 27 -7.18 -10.19 13.03
CA LEU A 27 -7.85 -9.39 14.06
C LEU A 27 -7.19 -9.58 15.42
N ILE A 28 -7.03 -8.49 16.16
CA ILE A 28 -6.50 -8.50 17.53
C ILE A 28 -7.57 -7.93 18.47
N ARG A 29 -8.10 -8.77 19.35
CA ARG A 29 -9.11 -8.40 20.35
C ARG A 29 -8.45 -8.07 21.69
N ARG A 30 -8.73 -6.87 22.21
CA ARG A 30 -8.32 -6.45 23.56
C ARG A 30 -9.39 -6.81 24.58
N LYS A 31 -8.98 -6.88 25.86
CA LYS A 31 -9.87 -7.18 27.00
C LYS A 31 -10.96 -6.13 27.20
N ASP A 32 -10.73 -4.90 26.75
CA ASP A 32 -11.70 -3.80 26.77
C ASP A 32 -12.76 -3.90 25.65
N GLY A 33 -12.80 -5.00 24.90
CA GLY A 33 -13.75 -5.24 23.82
C GLY A 33 -13.36 -4.61 22.48
N ARG A 34 -12.33 -3.75 22.44
CA ARG A 34 -11.84 -3.17 21.19
C ARG A 34 -11.18 -4.23 20.32
N THR A 35 -11.44 -4.16 19.02
CA THR A 35 -10.83 -5.05 18.03
C THR A 35 -10.06 -4.21 17.03
N PHE A 36 -8.81 -4.59 16.79
CA PHE A 36 -7.91 -3.97 15.82
C PHE A 36 -7.71 -4.93 14.66
N VAL A 37 -7.44 -4.39 13.48
CA VAL A 37 -7.03 -5.19 12.32
C VAL A 37 -5.56 -4.92 12.03
N LEU A 38 -4.80 -6.00 11.84
CA LEU A 38 -3.43 -5.98 11.33
C LEU A 38 -3.48 -6.41 9.87
N THR A 39 -3.08 -5.51 8.98
CA THR A 39 -3.04 -5.72 7.54
C THR A 39 -1.62 -5.46 7.07
N PRO A 40 -1.03 -6.33 6.22
CA PRO A 40 0.27 -6.06 5.64
C PRO A 40 0.19 -4.82 4.75
N LEU A 41 1.18 -3.94 4.88
CA LEU A 41 1.37 -2.84 3.96
C LEU A 41 1.68 -3.40 2.58
N LYS A 42 0.80 -3.15 1.60
CA LYS A 42 1.13 -3.46 0.21
C LYS A 42 2.30 -2.58 -0.19
N LYS A 43 3.36 -3.14 -0.79
CA LYS A 43 4.53 -2.36 -1.27
C LYS A 43 4.15 -1.19 -2.19
N SER A 44 2.97 -1.24 -2.79
CA SER A 44 2.38 -0.15 -3.58
C SER A 44 1.95 1.09 -2.77
N GLU A 45 1.86 1.03 -1.44
CA GLU A 45 1.57 2.22 -0.62
C GLU A 45 2.79 3.16 -0.49
N ASN A 46 3.99 2.67 -0.79
CA ASN A 46 5.17 3.51 -1.05
C ASN A 46 5.33 3.84 -2.54
N ALA A 47 4.28 3.71 -3.34
CA ALA A 47 4.30 4.24 -4.69
C ALA A 47 4.57 5.75 -4.62
N SER A 48 5.46 6.24 -5.48
CA SER A 48 5.71 7.67 -5.63
C SER A 48 4.38 8.43 -5.70
N PRO A 49 4.23 9.61 -5.08
CA PRO A 49 3.05 10.45 -5.28
C PRO A 49 2.85 10.83 -6.76
N LEU A 50 3.88 10.64 -7.60
CA LEU A 50 3.84 10.79 -9.06
C LEU A 50 3.58 9.48 -9.81
N ASN A 51 3.25 8.38 -9.12
CA ASN A 51 2.89 7.11 -9.74
C ASN A 51 1.50 7.21 -10.37
N VAL A 52 1.48 7.54 -11.65
CA VAL A 52 0.26 7.60 -12.46
C VAL A 52 0.27 6.47 -13.49
N SER A 53 -0.92 5.96 -13.83
CA SER A 53 -1.06 4.95 -14.88
C SER A 53 -0.56 5.49 -16.21
N THR A 54 0.20 4.68 -16.95
CA THR A 54 0.66 5.04 -18.28
C THR A 54 -0.46 4.90 -19.30
N ILE A 55 -0.46 5.77 -20.31
CA ILE A 55 -1.32 5.67 -21.49
C ILE A 55 -0.39 5.44 -22.68
N LYS A 56 -0.69 4.43 -23.51
CA LYS A 56 0.04 4.22 -24.76
C LYS A 56 -0.53 5.17 -25.81
N VAL A 57 0.31 6.06 -26.32
CA VAL A 57 -0.02 7.01 -27.39
C VAL A 57 1.12 7.01 -28.38
N ASP A 58 0.81 7.03 -29.67
CA ASP A 58 1.79 7.25 -30.74
C ASP A 58 2.08 8.76 -30.84
N VAL A 59 3.09 9.22 -30.09
CA VAL A 59 3.57 10.61 -30.10
C VAL A 59 5.05 10.60 -30.47
N THR A 60 5.46 11.51 -31.33
CA THR A 60 6.86 11.62 -31.74
C THR A 60 7.69 12.44 -30.75
N THR A 61 9.01 12.31 -30.83
CA THR A 61 9.93 13.10 -30.00
C THR A 61 9.79 14.61 -30.28
N GLU A 62 9.58 14.97 -31.54
CA GLU A 62 9.42 16.35 -31.98
C GLU A 62 8.18 17.00 -31.34
N GLU A 63 7.07 16.26 -31.26
CA GLU A 63 5.83 16.73 -30.64
C GLU A 63 5.99 16.97 -29.13
N ILE A 64 6.65 16.05 -28.42
CA ILE A 64 6.93 16.20 -26.98
C ILE A 64 7.75 17.46 -26.71
N VAL A 65 8.80 17.69 -27.50
CA VAL A 65 9.65 18.88 -27.37
C VAL A 65 8.86 20.15 -27.69
N GLY A 66 7.96 20.10 -28.68
CA GLY A 66 7.04 21.18 -29.01
C GLY A 66 6.15 21.58 -27.82
N PHE A 67 5.50 20.62 -27.18
CA PHE A 67 4.63 20.88 -26.03
C PHE A 67 5.40 21.47 -24.84
N VAL A 68 6.62 21.00 -24.55
CA VAL A 68 7.45 21.54 -23.47
C VAL A 68 7.85 22.99 -23.73
N ARG A 69 8.21 23.33 -24.98
CA ARG A 69 8.57 24.71 -25.35
C ARG A 69 7.37 25.65 -25.21
N GLN A 70 6.21 25.25 -25.72
CA GLN A 70 4.97 26.02 -25.60
C GLN A 70 4.60 26.31 -24.12
N GLY A 71 4.82 25.35 -23.22
CA GLY A 71 4.57 25.54 -21.79
C GLY A 71 5.55 26.49 -21.09
N ARG A 72 6.76 26.69 -21.63
CA ARG A 72 7.82 27.57 -21.08
C ARG A 72 7.82 28.99 -21.64
N GLU A 73 7.00 29.27 -22.66
CA GLU A 73 6.84 30.62 -23.23
C GLU A 73 5.94 31.54 -22.37
N ARG A 74 5.62 31.13 -21.14
CA ARG A 74 4.89 31.93 -20.14
C ARG A 74 5.72 32.18 -18.90
#